data_AF-A0A847YHN4-F1
#
_entry.id   AF-A0A847YHN4-F1
#
_cell.length_a   1.000
_cell.length_b   1.000
_cell.length_c   1.000
_cell.angle_alpha   90.00
_cell.angle_beta   90.00
_cell.angle_gamma   90.00
#
_symmetry.space_group_name_H-M   'P 1'
#
loop_
_entity.id
_entity.type
_entity.pdbx_description
1 polymer ?
#
loop_
_entity_poly.entity_id
_entity_poly.type
_entity_poly.pdbx_seq_one_letter_code
_entity_poly.pdbx_strand_id
1 'polypeptide(L)'
;MTKPDRGDGRDRNGRFVNRPGPGRPRRITEQTYVRIAAKTVTPELWEQIVAQAAAQALGGDKDARRWLSELVVGKDPPKLSDLEAQEAAGVDPVLDKAVNLLAASEADEVIHAAEVRRIRQRIEQGEADPDADVADDDVDDDIPPDGSESSEN
;
A
#
# COMPACT_ATOMS: atom_id res chain seq x y z
N MET A 1 -40.50 13.39 -0.64
CA MET A 1 -40.71 14.54 0.28
C MET A 1 -39.62 14.48 1.36
N THR A 2 -38.39 14.89 1.03
CA THR A 2 -37.23 14.76 1.92
C THR A 2 -37.10 16.06 2.72
N LYS A 3 -37.42 15.99 4.02
CA LYS A 3 -37.31 17.13 4.95
C LYS A 3 -35.84 17.47 5.21
N PRO A 4 -35.52 18.74 5.50
CA PRO A 4 -34.16 19.23 5.50
C PRO A 4 -33.32 18.61 6.61
N ASP A 5 -32.07 18.37 6.26
CA ASP A 5 -30.97 18.07 7.16
C ASP A 5 -30.96 19.13 8.28
N ARG A 6 -30.98 18.70 9.55
CA ARG A 6 -30.63 19.63 10.63
C ARG A 6 -29.17 19.96 10.32
N GLY A 7 -28.83 21.23 10.10
CA GLY A 7 -27.51 21.64 9.63
C GLY A 7 -26.34 21.37 10.61
N ASP A 8 -26.41 20.32 11.43
CA ASP A 8 -25.44 19.88 12.44
C ASP A 8 -24.61 18.65 12.01
N GLY A 9 -24.79 18.17 10.76
CA GLY A 9 -23.98 17.07 10.20
C GLY A 9 -24.29 15.70 10.80
N ARG A 10 -25.52 15.49 11.29
CA ARG A 10 -25.98 14.23 11.88
C ARG A 10 -27.25 13.70 11.22
N ASP A 11 -27.35 12.38 11.11
CA ASP A 11 -28.56 11.73 10.62
C ASP A 11 -29.70 11.79 11.65
N ARG A 12 -30.90 11.37 11.23
CA ARG A 12 -32.11 11.30 12.08
C ARG A 12 -31.98 10.41 13.33
N ASN A 13 -30.96 9.57 13.38
CA ASN A 13 -30.64 8.69 14.51
C ASN A 13 -29.49 9.25 15.36
N GLY A 14 -29.05 10.48 15.09
CA GLY A 14 -27.98 11.17 15.82
C GLY A 14 -26.56 10.73 15.44
N ARG A 15 -26.39 9.96 14.36
CA ARG A 15 -25.05 9.53 13.90
C ARG A 15 -24.43 10.62 13.03
N PHE A 16 -23.13 10.87 13.20
CA PHE A 16 -22.41 11.76 12.29
C PHE A 16 -22.40 11.19 10.87
N VAL A 17 -22.84 12.00 9.91
CA VAL A 17 -22.80 11.63 8.49
C VAL A 17 -21.39 11.94 7.99
N ASN A 18 -20.47 10.99 8.15
CA ASN A 18 -19.10 11.16 7.65
C ASN A 18 -19.10 11.15 6.11
N ARG A 19 -18.94 12.32 5.50
CA ARG A 19 -18.47 12.41 4.11
C ARG A 19 -16.98 12.04 4.15
N PRO A 20 -16.52 10.98 3.48
CA PRO A 20 -15.11 10.62 3.48
C PRO A 20 -14.35 11.74 2.76
N GLY A 21 -13.68 12.59 3.54
CA GLY A 21 -12.70 13.53 2.99
C GLY A 21 -11.46 12.75 2.53
N PRO A 22 -10.66 13.31 1.61
CA PRO A 22 -9.34 12.76 1.32
C PRO A 22 -8.60 12.64 2.66
N GLY A 23 -8.18 11.42 3.00
CA GLY A 23 -7.50 11.14 4.26
C GLY A 23 -6.38 12.14 4.49
N ARG A 24 -6.21 12.57 5.74
CA ARG A 24 -5.19 13.56 6.12
C ARG A 24 -3.85 13.22 5.45
N PRO A 25 -3.20 14.16 4.74
CA PRO A 25 -1.89 13.93 4.13
C PRO A 25 -0.94 13.34 5.18
N ARG A 26 -0.24 12.27 4.81
CA ARG A 26 0.71 11.59 5.71
C ARG A 26 1.68 12.64 6.23
N ARG A 27 1.86 12.70 7.56
CA ARG A 27 2.84 13.64 8.15
C ARG A 27 4.21 13.30 7.57
N ILE A 28 5.06 14.32 7.36
CA ILE A 28 6.47 14.17 6.93
C ILE A 28 7.19 13.06 7.74
N THR A 29 6.83 12.90 9.01
CA THR A 29 7.33 11.85 9.91
C THR A 29 6.99 10.42 9.46
N GLU A 30 5.78 10.16 8.96
CA GLU A 30 5.36 8.82 8.51
C GLU A 30 6.15 8.40 7.26
N GLN A 31 6.36 9.33 6.32
CA GLN A 31 7.19 9.07 5.14
C GLN A 31 8.64 8.79 5.53
N THR A 32 9.14 9.48 6.56
CA THR A 32 10.48 9.26 7.11
C THR A 32 10.62 7.86 7.69
N TYR A 33 9.65 7.38 8.47
CA TYR A 33 9.68 6.00 9.00
C TYR A 33 9.62 4.95 7.89
N VAL A 34 8.80 5.16 6.86
CA VAL A 34 8.73 4.26 5.71
C VAL A 34 10.07 4.21 4.97
N ARG A 35 10.71 5.37 4.77
CA ARG A 35 12.03 5.44 4.12
C ARG A 35 13.12 4.76 4.95
N ILE A 36 13.09 4.89 6.27
CA ILE A 36 14.01 4.18 7.17
C ILE A 36 13.76 2.69 7.10
N ALA A 37 12.51 2.24 7.21
CA ALA A 37 12.15 0.83 7.12
C ALA A 37 12.61 0.21 5.78
N ALA A 38 12.39 0.89 4.67
CA ALA A 38 12.83 0.44 3.35
C ALA A 38 14.36 0.35 3.22
N LYS A 39 15.11 1.20 3.92
CA LYS A 39 16.59 1.13 3.95
C LYS A 39 17.10 0.03 4.88
N THR A 40 16.40 -0.23 5.98
CA THR A 40 16.83 -1.17 7.01
C THR A 40 16.47 -2.62 6.66
N VAL A 41 15.30 -2.83 6.05
CA VAL A 41 14.85 -4.17 5.62
C VAL A 41 15.48 -4.50 4.28
N THR A 42 16.72 -4.98 4.32
CA THR A 42 17.41 -5.51 3.14
C THR A 42 16.98 -6.96 2.88
N PRO A 43 17.20 -7.48 1.66
CA PRO A 43 16.95 -8.88 1.35
C PRO A 43 17.68 -9.84 2.30
N GLU A 44 18.92 -9.54 2.66
CA GLU A 44 19.73 -10.38 3.55
C GLU A 44 19.19 -10.39 4.97
N LEU A 45 18.74 -9.24 5.49
CA LEU A 45 18.08 -9.17 6.79
C LEU A 45 16.76 -9.95 6.77
N TRP A 46 16.02 -9.86 5.66
CA TRP A 46 14.78 -10.60 5.48
C TRP A 46 15.01 -12.12 5.47
N GLU A 47 16.03 -12.60 4.77
CA GLU A 47 16.43 -14.01 4.79
C GLU A 47 16.73 -14.51 6.21
N GLN A 48 17.44 -13.70 7.00
CA GLN A 48 17.73 -14.04 8.40
C GLN A 48 16.46 -14.13 9.26
N ILE A 49 15.50 -13.22 9.08
CA ILE A 49 14.22 -13.26 9.78
C ILE A 49 13.46 -14.55 9.43
N VAL A 50 13.38 -14.90 8.15
CA VAL A 50 12.70 -16.12 7.70
C VAL A 50 13.40 -17.37 8.26
N ALA A 51 14.73 -17.42 8.22
CA ALA A 51 15.49 -18.53 8.77
C ALA A 51 15.26 -18.71 10.28
N GLN A 52 15.25 -17.61 11.03
CA GLN A 52 14.99 -17.64 12.46
C GLN A 52 13.56 -18.11 12.77
N ALA A 53 12.57 -17.61 12.03
CA ALA A 53 11.19 -18.04 12.18
C ALA A 53 11.02 -19.54 11.85
N ALA A 54 11.73 -20.05 10.83
CA ALA A 54 11.74 -21.47 10.50
C ALA A 54 12.33 -22.30 11.65
N ALA A 55 13.44 -21.87 12.24
CA ALA A 55 14.02 -22.53 13.41
C ALA A 55 13.07 -22.53 14.62
N GLN A 56 12.39 -21.41 14.89
CA GLN A 56 11.39 -21.31 15.95
C GLN A 56 10.18 -22.22 15.70
N ALA A 57 9.69 -22.27 14.46
CA ALA A 57 8.59 -23.13 14.06
C ALA A 57 8.93 -24.62 14.24
N LEU A 58 10.15 -25.03 13.86
CA LEU A 58 10.67 -26.38 14.09
C LEU A 58 10.82 -26.68 15.58
N GLY A 59 11.19 -25.68 16.38
CA GLY A 59 11.20 -25.75 17.85
C GLY A 59 9.82 -25.85 18.51
N GLY A 60 8.73 -25.80 17.73
CA GLY A 60 7.37 -25.93 18.23
C GLY A 60 6.68 -24.61 18.54
N ASP A 61 7.27 -23.47 18.20
CA ASP A 61 6.61 -22.17 18.34
C ASP A 61 5.35 -22.12 17.44
N LYS A 62 4.20 -21.83 18.05
CA LYS A 62 2.91 -21.80 17.35
C LYS A 62 2.75 -20.54 16.50
N ASP A 63 3.30 -19.42 16.94
CA ASP A 63 3.13 -18.12 16.30
C ASP A 63 4.06 -18.02 15.10
N ALA A 64 5.27 -18.58 15.20
CA ALA A 64 6.17 -18.74 14.06
C ALA A 64 5.57 -19.67 12.98
N ARG A 65 4.98 -20.81 13.37
CA ARG A 65 4.27 -21.70 12.44
C ARG A 65 3.11 -21.00 11.74
N ARG A 66 2.29 -20.26 12.50
CA ARG A 66 1.19 -19.50 11.94
C ARG A 66 1.67 -18.42 10.98
N TRP A 67 2.67 -17.63 11.36
CA TRP A 67 3.23 -16.57 10.54
C TRP A 67 3.80 -17.11 9.22
N LEU A 68 4.57 -18.19 9.26
CA LEU A 68 5.10 -18.85 8.05
C LEU A 68 3.98 -19.41 7.17
N SER A 69 2.97 -20.06 7.74
CA SER A 69 1.82 -20.56 6.98
C SER A 69 1.06 -19.43 6.30
N GLU A 70 0.82 -18.31 7.00
CA GLU A 70 0.18 -17.11 6.43
C GLU A 70 1.04 -16.49 5.32
N LEU A 71 2.36 -16.48 5.46
CA LEU A 71 3.28 -15.93 4.46
C LEU A 71 3.35 -16.79 3.19
N VAL A 72 3.41 -18.12 3.33
CA VAL A 72 3.62 -19.06 2.23
C VAL A 72 2.31 -19.42 1.53
N VAL A 73 1.27 -19.73 2.32
CA VAL A 73 -0.01 -20.22 1.80
C VAL A 73 -1.02 -19.09 1.64
N GLY A 74 -0.83 -17.97 2.35
CA GLY A 74 -1.76 -16.86 2.36
C GLY A 74 -2.84 -17.00 3.45
N LYS A 75 -3.77 -16.03 3.48
CA LYS A 75 -4.85 -15.97 4.47
C LYS A 75 -6.02 -16.92 4.20
N ASP A 76 -6.13 -17.40 2.97
CA ASP A 76 -7.18 -18.31 2.54
C ASP A 76 -6.54 -19.52 1.86
N PRO A 77 -6.06 -20.50 2.65
CA PRO A 77 -5.40 -21.68 2.12
C PRO A 77 -6.42 -22.55 1.35
N PRO A 78 -6.00 -23.21 0.26
CA PRO A 78 -6.88 -24.12 -0.47
C PRO A 78 -7.35 -25.24 0.47
N LYS A 79 -8.63 -25.58 0.39
CA LYS A 79 -9.17 -26.72 1.15
C LYS A 79 -8.71 -28.01 0.52
N LEU A 80 -8.55 -29.04 1.33
CA LEU A 80 -8.17 -30.36 0.85
C LEU A 80 -9.13 -30.88 -0.24
N SER A 81 -10.43 -30.66 -0.06
CA SER A 81 -11.46 -31.01 -1.05
C SER A 81 -11.26 -30.33 -2.40
N ASP A 82 -10.74 -29.10 -2.40
CA ASP A 82 -10.54 -28.32 -3.62
C ASP A 82 -9.34 -28.85 -4.38
N LEU A 83 -8.28 -29.25 -3.65
CA LEU A 83 -7.09 -29.88 -4.23
C LEU A 83 -7.42 -31.26 -4.84
N GLU A 84 -8.20 -32.08 -4.13
CA GLU A 84 -8.64 -33.39 -4.63
C GLU A 84 -9.52 -33.24 -5.89
N ALA A 85 -10.42 -32.26 -5.93
CA ALA A 85 -11.24 -31.98 -7.10
C ALA A 85 -10.40 -31.50 -8.30
N GLN A 86 -9.39 -30.68 -8.06
CA GLN A 86 -8.46 -30.20 -9.09
C GLN A 86 -7.62 -31.34 -9.66
N GLU A 87 -7.09 -32.20 -8.80
CA GLU A 87 -6.31 -33.37 -9.20
C GLU A 87 -7.16 -34.34 -10.03
N ALA A 88 -8.39 -34.63 -9.60
CA ALA A 88 -9.33 -35.46 -10.35
C ALA A 88 -9.73 -34.83 -11.70
N ALA A 89 -9.79 -33.50 -11.78
CA ALA A 89 -10.07 -32.76 -13.01
C ALA A 89 -8.85 -32.61 -13.92
N GLY A 90 -7.64 -32.97 -13.45
CA GLY A 90 -6.39 -32.76 -14.17
C GLY A 90 -6.04 -31.28 -14.38
N VAL A 91 -6.55 -30.40 -13.52
CA VAL A 91 -6.34 -28.95 -13.60
C VAL A 91 -5.13 -28.58 -12.75
N ASP A 92 -4.19 -27.81 -13.31
CA ASP A 92 -3.10 -27.20 -12.56
C ASP A 92 -3.51 -25.76 -12.16
N PRO A 93 -3.87 -25.52 -10.89
CA PRO A 93 -4.34 -24.22 -10.43
C PRO A 93 -3.22 -23.15 -10.45
N VAL A 94 -1.95 -23.54 -10.40
CA VAL A 94 -0.82 -22.61 -10.46
C VAL A 94 -0.69 -22.08 -11.88
N LEU A 95 -0.80 -22.97 -12.88
CA LEU A 95 -0.75 -22.59 -14.28
C LEU A 95 -1.92 -21.67 -14.65
N ASP A 96 -3.14 -22.03 -14.25
CA ASP A 96 -4.34 -21.22 -14.50
C ASP A 96 -4.24 -19.84 -13.85
N LYS A 97 -3.75 -19.77 -12.61
CA LYS A 97 -3.55 -18.49 -11.92
C LYS A 97 -2.46 -17.66 -12.59
N ALA A 98 -1.36 -18.27 -13.03
CA ALA A 98 -0.29 -17.57 -13.74
C ALA A 98 -0.80 -16.98 -15.07
N VAL A 99 -1.58 -17.74 -15.83
CA VAL A 99 -2.21 -17.26 -17.08
C VAL A 99 -3.14 -16.08 -16.80
N ASN A 100 -3.97 -16.17 -15.75
CA ASN A 100 -4.86 -15.07 -15.37
C ASN A 100 -4.10 -13.81 -14.91
N LEU A 101 -3.01 -13.97 -14.15
CA LEU A 101 -2.18 -12.84 -13.72
C LEU A 101 -1.45 -12.18 -14.89
N LEU A 102 -0.94 -12.97 -15.84
CA LEU A 102 -0.35 -12.44 -17.07
C LEU A 102 -1.39 -11.67 -17.88
N ALA A 103 -2.59 -12.24 -18.06
CA ALA A 103 -3.69 -11.56 -18.74
C ALA A 103 -4.13 -10.26 -18.04
N ALA A 104 -4.11 -10.22 -16.70
CA ALA A 104 -4.39 -9.01 -15.93
C ALA A 104 -3.30 -7.95 -16.10
N SER A 105 -2.01 -8.35 -16.14
CA SER A 105 -0.90 -7.43 -16.37
C SER A 105 -0.94 -6.79 -17.76
N GLU A 106 -1.31 -7.56 -18.79
CA GLU A 106 -1.51 -7.04 -20.14
C GLU A 106 -2.67 -6.03 -20.19
N ALA A 107 -3.75 -6.28 -19.45
CA ALA A 107 -4.88 -5.36 -19.35
C ALA A 107 -4.48 -4.04 -18.67
N ASP A 108 -3.68 -4.08 -17.61
CA ASP A 108 -3.18 -2.90 -16.91
C ASP A 108 -2.23 -2.07 -17.79
N GLU A 109 -1.37 -2.71 -18.58
CA GLU A 109 -0.51 -2.02 -19.56
C GLU A 109 -1.33 -1.32 -20.65
N VAL A 110 -2.39 -1.96 -21.15
CA VAL A 110 -3.30 -1.37 -22.15
C VAL A 110 -4.05 -0.16 -21.57
N ILE A 111 -4.51 -0.25 -20.32
CA ILE A 111 -5.16 0.86 -19.62
C ILE A 111 -4.18 2.02 -19.45
N HIS A 112 -2.95 1.75 -18.98
CA HIS A 112 -1.93 2.77 -18.80
C HIS A 112 -1.53 3.44 -20.13
N ALA A 113 -1.37 2.66 -21.20
CA ALA A 113 -1.07 3.17 -22.54
C ALA A 113 -2.22 4.04 -23.09
N ALA A 114 -3.48 3.68 -22.82
CA ALA A 114 -4.64 4.47 -23.19
C ALA A 114 -4.69 5.81 -22.41
N GLU A 115 -4.35 5.78 -21.12
CA GLU A 115 -4.26 6.97 -20.26
C GLU A 115 -3.19 7.95 -20.78
N VAL A 116 -1.99 7.44 -21.06
CA VAL A 116 -0.86 8.23 -21.62
C VAL A 116 -1.22 8.83 -22.97
N ARG A 117 -1.88 8.07 -23.85
CA ARG A 117 -2.36 8.57 -25.15
C ARG A 117 -3.39 9.70 -24.98
N ARG A 118 -4.31 9.56 -24.02
CA ARG A 118 -5.32 10.58 -23.70
C ARG A 118 -4.68 11.86 -23.17
N ILE A 119 -3.71 11.75 -22.26
CA ILE A 119 -2.95 12.90 -21.73
C ILE A 119 -2.24 13.64 -22.87
N ARG A 120 -1.58 12.91 -23.77
CA ARG A 120 -0.87 13.48 -24.92
C ARG A 120 -1.80 14.25 -25.88
N GLN A 121 -2.99 13.71 -26.16
CA GLN A 121 -3.99 14.40 -26.99
C GLN A 121 -4.49 15.70 -26.33
N ARG A 122 -4.65 15.73 -25.01
CA ARG A 122 -5.07 16.93 -24.28
C ARG A 122 -4.01 18.03 -24.32
N ILE A 123 -2.72 17.65 -24.17
CA ILE A 123 -1.58 18.56 -24.30
C ILE A 123 -1.51 19.13 -25.73
N GLU A 124 -1.67 18.28 -26.76
CA GLU A 124 -1.67 18.71 -28.17
C GLU A 124 -2.86 19.64 -28.51
N GLN A 125 -3.99 19.49 -27.81
CA GLN A 125 -5.16 20.35 -27.94
C GLN A 125 -5.08 21.65 -27.13
N GLY A 126 -3.99 21.86 -26.39
CA GLY A 126 -3.76 23.08 -25.61
C GLY A 126 -4.60 23.22 -24.35
N GLU A 127 -5.12 22.11 -23.82
CA GLU A 127 -5.87 22.09 -22.57
C GLU A 127 -4.88 22.06 -21.38
N ALA A 128 -4.85 23.13 -20.57
CA ALA A 128 -3.91 23.29 -19.47
C ALA A 128 -4.10 22.23 -18.37
N ASP A 129 -2.98 21.76 -17.81
CA ASP A 129 -2.94 20.86 -16.66
C ASP A 129 -3.44 21.60 -15.40
N PRO A 130 -4.53 21.16 -14.74
CA PRO A 130 -5.07 21.87 -13.57
C PRO A 130 -4.13 21.85 -12.35
N ASP A 131 -3.08 21.04 -12.37
CA ASP A 131 -2.14 20.88 -11.25
C ASP A 131 -0.83 21.67 -11.42
N ALA A 132 -0.67 22.45 -12.50
CA ALA A 132 0.53 23.25 -12.74
C ALA A 132 0.66 24.52 -11.84
N ASP A 133 -0.36 24.82 -11.03
CA ASP A 133 -0.43 26.00 -10.15
C ASP A 133 -0.14 25.70 -8.67
N VAL A 134 0.65 24.66 -8.36
CA VAL A 134 1.29 24.59 -7.03
C VAL A 134 2.56 25.44 -7.08
N ALA A 135 2.35 26.74 -6.90
CA ALA A 135 3.43 27.69 -6.66
C ALA A 135 4.31 27.20 -5.49
N ASP A 136 5.63 27.30 -5.70
CA ASP A 136 6.64 27.23 -4.65
C ASP A 136 6.34 28.31 -3.60
N ASP A 137 5.66 27.93 -2.52
CA ASP A 137 5.45 28.77 -1.34
C ASP A 137 6.69 28.63 -0.44
N ASP A 138 7.54 29.66 -0.50
CA ASP A 138 8.50 30.14 0.50
C ASP A 138 8.98 29.11 1.57
N VAL A 139 10.13 28.48 1.29
CA VAL A 139 10.97 27.86 2.32
C VAL A 139 11.70 28.98 3.07
N ASP A 140 11.09 29.49 4.13
CA ASP A 140 11.80 30.25 5.16
C ASP A 140 12.80 29.31 5.86
N ASP A 141 14.07 29.43 5.46
CA ASP A 141 15.25 28.81 6.07
C ASP A 141 15.51 29.43 7.46
N ASP A 142 14.72 29.06 8.46
CA ASP A 142 14.99 29.37 9.86
C ASP A 142 15.93 28.29 10.45
N ILE A 143 17.21 28.37 10.05
CA ILE A 143 18.30 27.62 10.66
C ILE A 143 18.61 28.27 12.02
N PRO A 144 18.35 27.61 13.17
CA PRO A 144 18.80 28.14 14.45
C PRO A 144 20.34 28.10 14.53
N PRO A 145 20.99 29.13 15.08
CA PRO A 145 22.44 29.14 15.21
C PRO A 145 22.92 28.05 16.17
N ASP A 146 23.93 27.32 15.70
CA ASP A 146 24.76 26.35 16.42
C ASP A 146 25.24 26.91 17.78
N GLY A 147 24.74 26.30 18.85
CA GLY A 147 25.17 26.54 20.22
C GLY A 147 26.38 25.68 20.57
N SER A 148 27.56 26.11 20.14
CA SER A 148 28.85 25.57 20.57
C SER A 148 29.60 26.59 21.42
N GLU A 149 29.25 26.66 22.71
CA GLU A 149 30.13 27.26 23.74
C GLU A 149 30.69 26.16 24.65
N SER A 150 31.91 25.74 24.28
CA SER A 150 33.08 25.53 25.13
C SER A 150 32.82 25.48 26.64
N SER A 151 32.90 24.28 27.21
CA SER A 151 33.20 24.10 28.63
C SER A 151 34.67 23.72 28.79
N GLU A 152 35.51 24.73 29.02
CA GLU A 152 36.84 24.59 29.60
C GLU A 152 36.88 25.36 30.93
N ASN A 153 37.29 24.64 31.99
CA ASN A 153 37.56 25.04 33.39
C ASN A 153 36.39 25.40 34.33
#